data_AF-A0A5J5C8D3-F1
#
_entry.id   AF-A0A5J5C8D3-F1
#
_cell.length_a   1.000
_cell.length_b   1.000
_cell.length_c   1.000
_cell.angle_alpha   90.00
_cell.angle_beta   90.00
_cell.angle_gamma   90.00
#
_symmetry.space_group_name_H-M   'P 1'
#
loop_
_entity.id
_entity.type
_entity.pdbx_description
1 polymer ?
#
loop_
_entity_poly.entity_id
_entity_poly.type
_entity_poly.pdbx_seq_one_letter_code
_entity_poly.pdbx_strand_id
1 'polypeptide(L)'
;MTIVIGVLFGVIFWGKGDQIHRQQDLLNLLGATYAAVLFLGATNASAVQSVVAIERTVFYRERAAGMYSELPYAFAQVAIETIYVAIQTFVYALLLYSMIGFHWTAEKFLYFYYFIFMCFTYFSMYGMMVVALTPGHQIAAIVMSFFLSFWNLFSGFLIPRPLIPVWWRWYYWASPVAWTIYGIFTSQVGDKKDMLEIPGADSRPVNEFLKEYMGFDYDFLVPVVFAHVGWVLLFFFVFAYGIKFLNFQRR
;
A
#
# COMPACT_ATOMS: atom_id res chain seq x y z
N MET A 1 7.90 1.73 15.84
CA MET A 1 7.63 2.77 14.81
C MET A 1 6.17 2.79 14.39
N THR A 2 5.57 1.67 13.99
CA THR A 2 4.18 1.56 13.53
C THR A 2 3.14 2.15 14.50
N ILE A 3 3.24 1.84 15.80
CA ILE A 3 2.34 2.40 16.83
C ILE A 3 2.50 3.92 16.94
N VAL A 4 3.75 4.42 16.97
CA VAL A 4 4.04 5.86 17.09
C VAL A 4 3.47 6.62 15.88
N ILE A 5 3.67 6.09 14.67
CA ILE A 5 3.13 6.66 13.43
C ILE A 5 1.61 6.59 13.43
N GLY A 6 1.02 5.48 13.85
CA GLY A 6 -0.44 5.32 13.98
C GLY A 6 -1.06 6.31 14.94
N VAL A 7 -0.45 6.51 16.12
CA VAL A 7 -0.90 7.51 17.09
C VAL A 7 -0.74 8.92 16.54
N LEU A 8 0.39 9.24 15.90
CA LEU A 8 0.62 10.56 15.32
C LEU A 8 -0.43 10.90 14.26
N PHE A 9 -0.69 10.00 13.30
CA PHE A 9 -1.74 10.18 12.31
C PHE A 9 -3.13 10.22 12.94
N GLY A 10 -3.40 9.35 13.91
CA GLY A 10 -4.68 9.32 14.62
C GLY A 10 -4.96 10.60 15.43
N VAL A 11 -3.94 11.24 16.01
CA VAL A 11 -4.07 12.53 16.71
C VAL A 11 -4.31 13.67 15.72
N ILE A 12 -3.57 13.71 14.60
CA ILE A 12 -3.72 14.75 13.58
C ILE A 12 -5.12 14.74 12.96
N PHE A 13 -5.67 13.54 12.72
CA PHE A 13 -6.95 13.35 12.04
C PHE A 13 -8.07 12.89 12.98
N TRP A 14 -7.96 13.25 14.26
CA TRP A 14 -8.88 12.81 15.30
C TRP A 14 -10.34 13.18 15.01
N GLY A 15 -11.22 12.19 14.99
CA GLY A 15 -12.67 12.40 14.86
C GLY A 15 -13.12 13.03 13.53
N LYS A 16 -12.33 12.90 12.46
CA LYS A 16 -12.64 13.44 11.13
C LYS A 16 -13.49 12.50 10.27
N GLY A 17 -13.71 11.25 10.67
CA GLY A 17 -14.41 10.22 9.89
C GLY A 17 -15.87 10.52 9.55
N ASP A 18 -16.56 11.30 10.40
CA ASP A 18 -17.97 11.69 10.19
C ASP A 18 -18.13 13.06 9.50
N GLN A 19 -17.05 13.82 9.33
CA GLN A 19 -17.09 15.15 8.69
C GLN A 19 -16.92 15.00 7.18
N ILE A 20 -18.00 14.69 6.47
CA ILE A 20 -17.98 14.53 4.99
C ILE A 20 -18.94 15.46 4.25
N HIS A 21 -19.53 16.43 4.95
CA HIS A 21 -20.54 17.33 4.36
C HIS A 21 -19.95 18.37 3.41
N ARG A 22 -18.68 18.75 3.60
CA ARG A 22 -17.98 19.70 2.74
C ARG A 22 -16.89 19.00 1.95
N GLN A 23 -16.68 19.43 0.71
CA GLN A 23 -15.60 18.92 -0.14
C GLN A 23 -14.23 18.94 0.57
N GLN A 24 -13.92 20.01 1.29
CA GLN A 24 -12.65 20.12 2.00
C GLN A 24 -12.48 19.04 3.07
N ASP A 25 -13.54 18.75 3.83
CA ASP A 25 -13.47 17.75 4.90
C ASP A 25 -13.36 16.32 4.34
N LEU A 26 -14.08 16.04 3.24
CA LEU A 26 -13.91 14.79 2.49
C LEU A 26 -12.46 14.65 1.99
N LEU A 27 -11.91 15.68 1.33
CA LEU A 27 -10.53 15.65 0.85
C LEU A 27 -9.50 15.53 1.98
N ASN A 28 -9.75 16.13 3.14
CA ASN A 28 -8.91 15.96 4.32
C ASN A 28 -8.91 14.51 4.81
N LEU A 29 -10.07 13.86 4.86
CA LEU A 29 -10.21 12.45 5.26
C LEU A 29 -9.53 11.49 4.27
N LEU A 30 -9.73 11.72 2.96
CA LEU A 30 -9.06 10.98 1.90
C LEU A 30 -7.54 11.19 1.93
N GLY A 31 -7.10 12.44 2.17
CA GLY A 31 -5.68 12.78 2.32
C GLY A 31 -5.03 12.15 3.55
N ALA A 32 -5.76 12.06 4.65
CA ALA A 32 -5.32 11.40 5.88
C ALA A 32 -5.01 9.92 5.63
N THR A 33 -5.96 9.20 5.04
CA THR A 33 -5.82 7.77 4.73
C THR A 33 -4.74 7.53 3.68
N TYR A 34 -4.66 8.38 2.65
CA TYR A 34 -3.59 8.38 1.66
C TYR A 34 -2.19 8.49 2.31
N ALA A 35 -1.99 9.52 3.14
CA ALA A 35 -0.70 9.79 3.78
C ALA A 35 -0.30 8.66 4.74
N ALA A 36 -1.26 8.15 5.53
CA ALA A 36 -1.06 7.03 6.43
C ALA A 36 -0.56 5.78 5.71
N VAL A 37 -1.24 5.40 4.61
CA VAL A 37 -0.92 4.22 3.80
C VAL A 37 0.48 4.33 3.18
N LEU A 38 0.77 5.44 2.52
CA LEU A 38 2.04 5.61 1.81
C LEU A 38 3.22 5.74 2.75
N PHE A 39 3.09 6.56 3.80
CA PHE A 39 4.21 6.82 4.71
C PHE A 39 4.64 5.54 5.43
N LEU A 40 3.66 4.80 5.94
CA LEU A 40 3.97 3.59 6.68
C LEU A 40 4.35 2.42 5.76
N GLY A 41 3.72 2.30 4.59
CA GLY A 41 4.11 1.33 3.56
C GLY A 41 5.56 1.50 3.09
N ALA A 42 5.96 2.73 2.76
CA ALA A 42 7.33 3.04 2.35
C ALA A 42 8.37 2.81 3.47
N THR A 43 8.01 3.15 4.71
CA THR A 43 8.85 2.88 5.89
C THR A 43 9.06 1.38 6.08
N ASN A 44 8.00 0.59 5.90
CA ASN A 44 8.04 -0.86 6.03
C ASN A 44 8.94 -1.49 4.95
N ALA A 45 8.79 -1.08 3.69
CA ALA A 45 9.65 -1.53 2.59
C ALA A 45 11.14 -1.25 2.86
N SER A 46 11.46 -0.06 3.39
CA SER A 46 12.83 0.34 3.74
C SER A 46 13.42 -0.50 4.88
N ALA A 47 12.61 -0.82 5.89
CA ALA A 47 13.03 -1.67 7.00
C ALA A 47 13.38 -3.09 6.53
N VAL A 48 12.50 -3.69 5.73
CA VAL A 48 12.69 -5.02 5.13
C VAL A 48 13.92 -5.05 4.25
N GLN A 49 14.14 -4.00 3.43
CA GLN A 49 15.30 -3.89 2.55
C GLN A 49 16.64 -4.02 3.31
N SER A 50 16.70 -3.48 4.52
CA SER A 50 17.90 -3.50 5.36
C SER A 50 18.17 -4.89 5.93
N VAL A 51 17.11 -5.56 6.41
CA VAL A 51 17.18 -6.92 6.96
C VAL A 51 17.58 -7.91 5.88
N VAL A 52 16.89 -7.91 4.73
CA VAL A 52 17.15 -8.86 3.62
C VAL A 52 18.55 -8.67 3.04
N ALA A 53 19.07 -7.44 2.99
CA ALA A 53 20.42 -7.19 2.51
C ALA A 53 21.50 -7.85 3.40
N ILE A 54 21.29 -7.88 4.72
CA ILE A 54 22.16 -8.56 5.68
C ILE A 54 22.03 -10.07 5.52
N GLU A 55 20.81 -10.59 5.52
CA GLU A 55 20.53 -12.03 5.40
C GLU A 55 21.07 -12.64 4.10
N ARG A 56 21.04 -11.89 3.00
CA ARG A 56 21.58 -12.32 1.71
C ARG A 56 23.05 -12.78 1.79
N THR A 57 23.87 -12.15 2.63
CA THR A 57 25.27 -12.54 2.80
C THR A 57 25.42 -13.90 3.47
N VAL A 58 24.57 -14.16 4.46
CA VAL A 58 24.50 -15.45 5.16
C VAL A 58 23.95 -16.52 4.23
N PHE A 59 22.87 -16.21 3.50
CA PHE A 59 22.26 -17.06 2.50
C PHE A 59 23.27 -17.56 1.46
N TYR A 60 24.08 -16.66 0.89
CA TYR A 60 25.10 -17.05 -0.08
C TYR A 60 26.15 -18.00 0.50
N ARG A 61 26.54 -17.83 1.77
CA ARG A 61 27.48 -18.73 2.46
C ARG A 61 26.87 -20.11 2.71
N GLU A 62 25.64 -20.16 3.21
CA GLU A 62 24.95 -21.42 3.52
C GLU A 62 24.57 -22.21 2.26
N ARG A 63 24.21 -21.50 1.19
CA ARG A 63 24.03 -22.08 -0.15
C ARG A 63 25.33 -22.67 -0.69
N ALA A 64 26.45 -21.97 -0.55
CA ALA A 64 27.76 -22.48 -0.97
C ALA A 64 28.19 -23.73 -0.18
N ALA A 65 27.73 -23.86 1.07
CA ALA A 65 27.92 -25.06 1.90
C ALA A 65 26.90 -26.19 1.63
N GLY A 66 25.93 -25.98 0.74
CA GLY A 66 24.93 -26.98 0.37
C GLY A 66 23.85 -27.23 1.43
N MET A 67 23.61 -26.28 2.34
CA MET A 67 22.69 -26.49 3.47
C MET A 67 21.20 -26.48 3.07
N TYR A 68 20.80 -25.63 2.11
CA TYR A 68 19.42 -25.57 1.59
C TYR A 68 19.38 -24.87 0.21
N SER A 69 18.25 -25.03 -0.50
CA SER A 69 18.01 -24.40 -1.81
C SER A 69 17.29 -23.06 -1.70
N GLU A 70 17.25 -22.31 -2.81
CA GLU A 70 16.80 -20.92 -2.85
C GLU A 70 15.29 -20.79 -2.67
N LEU A 71 14.51 -21.73 -3.20
CA LEU A 71 13.05 -21.68 -3.13
C LEU A 71 12.51 -21.87 -1.70
N PRO A 72 12.93 -22.91 -0.93
CA PRO A 72 12.54 -23.03 0.48
C PRO A 72 12.88 -21.79 1.31
N TYR A 73 14.03 -21.15 1.04
CA TYR A 73 14.41 -19.90 1.69
C TYR A 73 13.43 -18.76 1.35
N ALA A 74 13.09 -18.55 0.07
CA ALA A 74 12.11 -17.55 -0.32
C ALA A 74 10.74 -17.78 0.34
N PHE A 75 10.24 -19.01 0.34
CA PHE A 75 8.96 -19.33 0.96
C PHE A 75 8.98 -19.11 2.48
N ALA A 76 10.04 -19.53 3.17
CA ALA A 76 10.18 -19.34 4.61
C ALA A 76 10.24 -17.85 4.97
N GLN A 77 11.01 -17.06 4.23
CA GLN A 77 11.17 -15.62 4.46
C GLN A 77 9.85 -14.86 4.22
N VAL A 78 9.14 -15.18 3.14
CA VAL A 78 7.86 -14.55 2.82
C VAL A 78 6.77 -14.96 3.83
N ALA A 79 6.77 -16.21 4.28
CA ALA A 79 5.83 -16.69 5.28
C ALA A 79 6.01 -15.96 6.62
N ILE A 80 7.25 -15.86 7.13
CA ILE A 80 7.50 -15.18 8.41
C ILE A 80 7.20 -13.68 8.32
N GLU A 81 7.58 -13.04 7.21
CA GLU A 81 7.30 -11.63 6.96
C GLU A 81 5.80 -11.35 6.92
N THR A 82 5.01 -12.24 6.30
CA THR A 82 3.55 -12.10 6.24
C THR A 82 2.92 -12.19 7.63
N ILE A 83 3.43 -13.05 8.51
CA ILE A 83 2.94 -13.16 9.91
C ILE A 83 3.24 -11.87 10.68
N TYR A 84 4.46 -11.33 10.56
CA TYR A 84 4.80 -10.06 11.21
C TYR A 84 3.95 -8.90 10.69
N VAL A 85 3.76 -8.82 9.38
CA VAL A 85 2.92 -7.80 8.74
C VAL A 85 1.46 -7.93 9.18
N ALA A 86 0.91 -9.14 9.32
CA ALA A 86 -0.46 -9.35 9.78
C ALA A 86 -0.67 -8.76 11.19
N ILE A 87 0.22 -9.08 12.14
CA ILE A 87 0.13 -8.56 13.51
C ILE A 87 0.31 -7.03 13.53
N GLN A 88 1.32 -6.54 12.81
CA GLN A 88 1.63 -5.12 12.73
C GLN A 88 0.48 -4.29 12.15
N THR A 89 -0.11 -4.76 11.05
CA THR A 89 -1.21 -4.08 10.37
C THR A 89 -2.50 -4.17 11.14
N PHE A 90 -2.75 -5.24 11.90
CA PHE A 90 -3.93 -5.35 12.75
C PHE A 90 -3.91 -4.27 13.85
N VAL A 91 -2.80 -4.11 14.55
CA VAL A 91 -2.62 -3.06 15.56
C VAL A 91 -2.76 -1.67 14.93
N TYR A 92 -2.14 -1.46 13.76
CA TYR A 92 -2.21 -0.18 13.07
C TYR A 92 -3.62 0.17 12.58
N ALA A 93 -4.32 -0.79 11.97
CA ALA A 93 -5.68 -0.62 11.49
C ALA A 93 -6.63 -0.32 12.65
N LEU A 94 -6.51 -1.03 13.77
CA LEU A 94 -7.32 -0.77 14.97
C LEU A 94 -7.11 0.65 15.49
N LEU A 95 -5.86 1.10 15.62
CA LEU A 95 -5.53 2.46 16.07
C LEU A 95 -6.08 3.53 15.13
N LEU A 96 -5.76 3.45 13.83
CA LEU A 96 -6.21 4.44 12.86
C LEU A 96 -7.72 4.48 12.74
N TYR A 97 -8.37 3.32 12.62
CA TYR A 97 -9.81 3.25 12.41
C TYR A 97 -10.56 3.87 13.59
N SER A 98 -10.10 3.57 14.81
CA SER A 98 -10.67 4.12 16.04
C SER A 98 -10.43 5.62 16.18
N MET A 99 -9.21 6.11 15.92
CA MET A 99 -8.84 7.50 16.16
C MET A 99 -9.37 8.45 15.07
N ILE A 100 -9.39 8.01 13.80
CA ILE A 100 -10.03 8.77 12.71
C ILE A 100 -11.54 8.87 12.96
N GLY A 101 -12.13 7.86 13.62
CA GLY A 101 -13.55 7.81 13.92
C GLY A 101 -14.37 7.35 12.71
N PHE A 102 -13.92 6.30 12.02
CA PHE A 102 -14.73 5.69 10.97
C PHE A 102 -15.97 4.99 11.55
N HIS A 103 -17.01 4.86 10.73
CA HIS A 103 -18.24 4.20 11.14
C HIS A 103 -18.00 2.72 11.47
N TRP A 104 -18.30 2.30 12.70
CA TRP A 104 -18.04 0.92 13.12
C TRP A 104 -19.05 -0.06 12.53
N THR A 105 -18.61 -0.77 11.49
CA THR A 105 -19.33 -1.89 10.90
C THR A 105 -18.32 -2.97 10.55
N ALA A 106 -18.63 -4.23 10.86
CA ALA A 106 -17.71 -5.35 10.66
C ALA A 106 -17.20 -5.40 9.20
N GLU A 107 -18.08 -5.18 8.23
CA GLU A 107 -17.74 -5.13 6.81
C GLU A 107 -16.71 -4.03 6.49
N LYS A 108 -16.99 -2.77 6.86
CA LYS A 108 -16.10 -1.63 6.56
C LYS A 108 -14.74 -1.76 7.24
N PHE A 109 -14.71 -2.27 8.47
CA PHE A 109 -13.47 -2.53 9.19
C PHE A 109 -12.67 -3.66 8.53
N LEU A 110 -13.31 -4.76 8.13
CA LEU A 110 -12.62 -5.89 7.48
C LEU A 110 -12.05 -5.49 6.12
N TYR A 111 -12.77 -4.69 5.32
CA TYR A 111 -12.22 -4.12 4.08
C TYR A 111 -11.03 -3.21 4.37
N PHE A 112 -11.15 -2.32 5.37
CA PHE A 112 -10.05 -1.43 5.75
C PHE A 112 -8.81 -2.22 6.17
N TYR A 113 -8.97 -3.20 7.07
CA TYR A 113 -7.90 -4.09 7.50
C TYR A 113 -7.30 -4.86 6.32
N TYR A 114 -8.13 -5.42 5.43
CA TYR A 114 -7.68 -6.14 4.25
C TYR A 114 -6.78 -5.28 3.34
N PHE A 115 -7.20 -4.06 3.01
CA PHE A 115 -6.42 -3.18 2.14
C PHE A 115 -5.12 -2.74 2.80
N ILE A 116 -5.13 -2.43 4.10
CA ILE A 116 -3.90 -2.09 4.85
C ILE A 116 -2.95 -3.30 4.92
N PHE A 117 -3.48 -4.49 5.21
CA PHE A 117 -2.71 -5.72 5.25
C PHE A 117 -2.04 -6.00 3.90
N MET A 118 -2.84 -6.08 2.82
CA MET A 118 -2.32 -6.32 1.47
C MET A 118 -1.32 -5.25 1.03
N CYS A 119 -1.57 -3.99 1.42
CA CYS A 119 -0.65 -2.90 1.17
C CYS A 119 0.73 -3.15 1.74
N PHE A 120 0.79 -3.52 3.03
CA PHE A 120 2.07 -3.74 3.69
C PHE A 120 2.74 -5.00 3.18
N THR A 121 1.96 -6.05 2.88
CA THR A 121 2.50 -7.28 2.31
C THR A 121 3.17 -6.98 0.98
N TYR A 122 2.52 -6.30 0.03
CA TYR A 122 3.19 -5.99 -1.24
C TYR A 122 4.37 -5.03 -1.06
N PHE A 123 4.32 -4.08 -0.12
CA PHE A 123 5.46 -3.21 0.16
C PHE A 123 6.66 -3.98 0.72
N SER A 124 6.43 -4.94 1.63
CA SER A 124 7.48 -5.86 2.11
C SER A 124 8.04 -6.68 0.94
N MET A 125 7.17 -7.32 0.14
CA MET A 125 7.60 -8.12 -1.01
C MET A 125 8.38 -7.28 -2.02
N TYR A 126 7.97 -6.03 -2.24
CA TYR A 126 8.65 -5.08 -3.10
C TYR A 126 10.05 -4.75 -2.58
N GLY A 127 10.21 -4.47 -1.28
CA GLY A 127 11.51 -4.25 -0.65
C GLY A 127 12.45 -5.44 -0.83
N MET A 128 11.94 -6.67 -0.62
CA MET A 128 12.70 -7.91 -0.84
C MET A 128 13.09 -8.10 -2.32
N MET A 129 12.13 -7.88 -3.23
CA MET A 129 12.33 -7.97 -4.67
C MET A 129 13.47 -7.06 -5.14
N VAL A 130 13.47 -5.79 -4.71
CA VAL A 130 14.49 -4.82 -5.13
C VAL A 130 15.88 -5.21 -4.61
N VAL A 131 16.00 -5.77 -3.40
CA VAL A 131 17.27 -6.30 -2.88
C VAL A 131 17.74 -7.51 -3.68
N ALA A 132 16.82 -8.39 -4.09
CA ALA A 132 17.15 -9.55 -4.90
C ALA A 132 17.61 -9.19 -6.32
N LEU A 133 17.15 -8.06 -6.87
CA LEU A 133 17.48 -7.62 -8.23
C LEU A 133 18.72 -6.71 -8.31
N THR A 134 19.26 -6.25 -7.18
CA THR A 134 20.35 -5.26 -7.17
C THR A 134 21.58 -5.77 -6.41
N PRO A 135 22.80 -5.37 -6.81
CA PRO A 135 24.02 -5.90 -6.20
C PRO A 135 24.30 -5.34 -4.80
N GLY A 136 23.74 -4.18 -4.44
CA GLY A 136 24.01 -3.54 -3.16
C GLY A 136 22.82 -2.75 -2.61
N HIS A 137 22.79 -2.61 -1.28
CA HIS A 137 21.71 -1.93 -0.55
C HIS A 137 21.50 -0.47 -0.99
N GLN A 138 22.58 0.25 -1.32
CA GLN A 138 22.48 1.65 -1.81
C GLN A 138 21.75 1.72 -3.16
N ILE A 139 22.04 0.81 -4.09
CA ILE A 139 21.37 0.75 -5.40
C ILE A 139 19.91 0.32 -5.22
N ALA A 140 19.66 -0.65 -4.33
CA ALA A 140 18.30 -1.05 -3.97
C ALA A 140 17.49 0.15 -3.48
N ALA A 141 18.05 0.97 -2.57
CA ALA A 141 17.37 2.14 -2.03
C ALA A 141 17.04 3.20 -3.10
N ILE A 142 17.95 3.43 -4.06
CA ILE A 142 17.74 4.36 -5.18
C ILE A 142 16.60 3.87 -6.07
N VAL A 143 16.63 2.60 -6.49
CA VAL A 143 15.58 1.98 -7.32
C VAL A 143 14.24 2.00 -6.60
N MET A 144 14.25 1.67 -5.30
CA MET A 144 13.06 1.68 -4.46
C MET A 144 12.42 3.07 -4.45
N SER A 145 13.23 4.10 -4.16
CA SER A 145 12.79 5.49 -4.06
C SER A 145 12.22 6.01 -5.38
N PHE A 146 12.82 5.65 -6.52
CA PHE A 146 12.34 6.03 -7.85
C PHE A 146 10.90 5.56 -8.09
N PHE A 147 10.61 4.27 -7.91
CA PHE A 147 9.25 3.76 -8.12
C PHE A 147 8.27 4.24 -7.04
N LEU A 148 8.71 4.41 -5.79
CA LEU A 148 7.89 5.01 -4.74
C LEU A 148 7.42 6.43 -5.13
N SER A 149 8.28 7.24 -5.74
CA SER A 149 7.90 8.57 -6.25
C SER A 149 6.84 8.48 -7.35
N PHE A 150 6.97 7.53 -8.28
CA PHE A 150 5.95 7.34 -9.31
C PHE A 150 4.63 6.82 -8.72
N TRP A 151 4.68 5.87 -7.79
CA TRP A 151 3.48 5.38 -7.12
C TRP A 151 2.80 6.46 -6.31
N ASN A 152 3.55 7.36 -5.67
CA ASN A 152 3.01 8.53 -4.96
C ASN A 152 2.25 9.45 -5.93
N LEU A 153 2.86 9.80 -7.06
CA LEU A 153 2.29 10.74 -8.03
C LEU A 153 1.02 10.20 -8.72
N PHE A 154 1.05 8.94 -9.18
CA PHE A 154 -0.02 8.32 -9.96
C PHE A 154 -0.98 7.46 -9.12
N SER A 155 -1.00 7.70 -7.82
CA SER A 155 -1.82 7.01 -6.82
C SER A 155 -3.33 7.28 -6.93
N GLY A 156 -3.75 8.28 -7.71
CA GLY A 156 -5.15 8.69 -7.88
C GLY A 156 -5.66 9.72 -6.88
N PHE A 157 -4.89 10.02 -5.82
CA PHE A 157 -5.23 11.09 -4.87
C PHE A 157 -4.61 12.45 -5.28
N LEU A 158 -3.29 12.49 -5.51
CA LEU A 158 -2.61 13.73 -5.94
C LEU A 158 -3.05 14.16 -7.34
N ILE A 159 -3.10 13.21 -8.27
CA ILE A 159 -3.65 13.41 -9.61
C ILE A 159 -4.82 12.45 -9.78
N PRO A 160 -6.06 12.94 -9.72
CA PRO A 160 -7.26 12.16 -10.04
C PRO A 160 -7.15 11.44 -11.38
N ARG A 161 -7.60 10.18 -11.45
CA ARG A 161 -7.51 9.36 -12.68
C ARG A 161 -8.09 10.05 -13.93
N PRO A 162 -9.23 10.76 -13.88
CA PRO A 162 -9.77 11.45 -15.05
C PRO A 162 -8.86 12.53 -15.63
N LEU A 163 -8.06 13.19 -14.77
CA LEU A 163 -7.14 14.27 -15.15
C LEU A 163 -5.80 13.75 -15.70
N ILE A 164 -5.48 12.46 -15.54
CA ILE A 164 -4.28 11.86 -16.11
C ILE A 164 -4.43 11.82 -17.65
N PRO A 165 -3.42 12.32 -18.41
CA PRO A 165 -3.41 12.23 -19.87
C PRO A 165 -3.64 10.80 -20.34
N VAL A 166 -4.43 10.63 -21.41
CA VAL A 166 -4.88 9.31 -21.88
C VAL A 166 -3.71 8.35 -22.12
N TRP A 167 -2.59 8.85 -22.66
CA TRP A 167 -1.39 8.05 -22.92
C TRP A 167 -0.61 7.61 -21.66
N TRP A 168 -0.83 8.25 -20.49
CA TRP A 168 -0.25 7.85 -19.21
C TRP A 168 -1.21 7.06 -18.31
N ARG A 169 -2.49 6.99 -18.67
CA ARG A 169 -3.53 6.39 -17.83
C ARG A 169 -3.33 4.90 -17.55
N TRP A 170 -2.57 4.18 -18.39
CA TRP A 170 -2.22 2.78 -18.13
C TRP A 170 -1.36 2.63 -16.87
N TYR A 171 -0.50 3.60 -16.56
CA TYR A 171 0.41 3.52 -15.43
C TYR A 171 -0.33 3.57 -14.09
N TYR A 172 -1.46 4.27 -14.04
CA TYR A 172 -2.36 4.26 -12.88
C TYR A 172 -2.72 2.82 -12.48
N TRP A 173 -3.09 1.97 -13.45
CA TRP A 173 -3.41 0.57 -13.22
C TRP A 173 -2.18 -0.30 -12.93
N ALA A 174 -0.99 0.14 -13.35
CA ALA A 174 0.28 -0.49 -13.02
C ALA A 174 0.84 -0.11 -11.64
N SER A 175 0.18 0.80 -10.89
CA SER A 175 0.60 1.19 -9.55
C SER A 175 -0.17 0.38 -8.49
N PRO A 176 0.49 -0.43 -7.64
CA PRO A 176 -0.19 -1.16 -6.57
C PRO A 176 -0.84 -0.21 -5.54
N VAL A 177 -0.24 0.96 -5.32
CA VAL A 177 -0.76 1.99 -4.40
C VAL A 177 -2.09 2.56 -4.89
N ALA A 178 -2.25 2.74 -6.21
CA ALA A 178 -3.50 3.23 -6.78
C ALA A 178 -4.67 2.29 -6.46
N TRP A 179 -4.44 0.96 -6.50
CA TRP A 179 -5.44 -0.04 -6.10
C TRP A 179 -5.76 0.05 -4.61
N THR A 180 -4.76 0.23 -3.73
CA THR A 180 -5.00 0.34 -2.29
C THR A 180 -5.86 1.55 -1.94
N ILE A 181 -5.53 2.71 -2.52
CA ILE A 181 -6.28 3.95 -2.30
C ILE A 181 -7.69 3.81 -2.84
N TYR A 182 -7.82 3.25 -4.05
CA TYR A 182 -9.13 2.95 -4.63
C TYR A 182 -9.98 2.12 -3.67
N GLY A 183 -9.43 1.01 -3.16
CA GLY A 183 -10.15 0.10 -2.26
C GLY A 183 -10.54 0.75 -0.94
N ILE A 184 -9.64 1.50 -0.31
CA ILE A 184 -9.93 2.21 0.94
C ILE A 184 -11.00 3.28 0.71
N PHE A 185 -10.85 4.12 -0.32
CA PHE A 185 -11.79 5.22 -0.55
C PHE A 185 -13.18 4.69 -0.88
N THR A 186 -13.28 3.72 -1.79
CA THR A 186 -14.57 3.13 -2.16
C THR A 186 -15.21 2.37 -1.00
N SER A 187 -14.45 1.58 -0.22
CA SER A 187 -15.03 0.84 0.92
C SER A 187 -15.50 1.72 2.08
N GLN A 188 -14.83 2.86 2.32
CA GLN A 188 -15.18 3.72 3.46
C GLN A 188 -16.25 4.75 3.13
N VAL A 189 -16.17 5.38 1.94
CA VAL A 189 -17.02 6.51 1.56
C VAL A 189 -17.74 6.34 0.21
N GLY A 190 -17.42 5.31 -0.58
CA GLY A 190 -18.00 5.10 -1.91
C GLY A 190 -19.47 4.69 -1.92
N ASP A 191 -19.98 4.16 -0.82
CA ASP A 191 -21.39 3.79 -0.62
C ASP A 191 -22.26 4.93 -0.09
N LYS A 192 -21.65 6.05 0.34
CA LYS A 192 -22.36 7.18 0.94
C LYS A 192 -23.00 8.07 -0.11
N LYS A 193 -24.30 8.34 0.06
CA LYS A 193 -25.12 9.21 -0.80
C LYS A 193 -25.43 10.57 -0.17
N ASP A 194 -24.75 10.90 0.93
CA ASP A 194 -24.90 12.18 1.59
C ASP A 194 -24.54 13.32 0.63
N MET A 195 -25.25 14.44 0.74
CA MET A 195 -25.01 15.60 -0.10
C MET A 195 -23.71 16.29 0.34
N LEU A 196 -22.81 16.47 -0.62
CA LEU A 196 -21.54 17.16 -0.49
C LEU A 196 -21.69 18.59 -0.98
N GLU A 197 -21.38 19.56 -0.12
CA GLU A 197 -21.26 20.97 -0.49
C GLU A 197 -19.95 21.19 -1.25
N ILE A 198 -20.08 21.59 -2.52
CA ILE A 198 -18.96 21.92 -3.40
C ILE A 198 -18.87 23.45 -3.51
N PRO A 199 -17.74 24.09 -3.15
CA PRO A 199 -17.60 25.52 -3.26
C PRO A 199 -17.80 26.01 -4.70
N GLY A 200 -18.84 26.82 -4.93
CA GLY A 200 -19.12 27.40 -6.24
C GLY A 200 -19.85 26.49 -7.24
N ALA A 201 -20.39 25.35 -6.81
CA ALA A 201 -21.23 24.47 -7.61
C ALA A 201 -22.40 23.91 -6.80
N ASP A 202 -23.36 23.26 -7.47
CA ASP A 202 -24.47 22.58 -6.80
C ASP A 202 -23.97 21.40 -5.97
N SER A 203 -24.64 21.17 -4.83
CA SER A 203 -24.34 20.02 -3.98
C SER A 203 -24.59 18.71 -4.73
N ARG A 204 -23.69 17.74 -4.55
CA ARG A 204 -23.79 16.43 -5.20
C ARG A 204 -23.59 15.29 -4.20
N PRO A 205 -24.14 14.10 -4.46
CA PRO A 205 -23.84 12.92 -3.66
C PRO A 205 -22.34 12.59 -3.63
N VAL A 206 -21.83 12.16 -2.46
CA VAL A 206 -20.40 11.78 -2.29
C VAL A 206 -19.94 10.72 -3.29
N ASN A 207 -20.74 9.67 -3.51
CA ASN A 207 -20.44 8.60 -4.46
C ASN A 207 -20.32 9.12 -5.91
N GLU A 208 -21.17 10.05 -6.34
CA GLU A 208 -21.07 10.68 -7.66
C GLU A 208 -19.83 11.56 -7.78
N PHE A 209 -19.52 12.33 -6.73
CA PHE A 209 -18.30 13.13 -6.69
C PHE A 209 -17.04 12.24 -6.85
N LEU A 210 -16.97 11.15 -6.10
CA LEU A 210 -15.87 10.18 -6.18
C LEU A 210 -15.75 9.57 -7.57
N LYS A 211 -16.88 9.22 -8.20
CA LYS A 211 -16.89 8.59 -9.53
C LYS A 211 -16.50 9.56 -10.65
N GLU A 212 -17.10 10.75 -10.68
CA GLU A 212 -16.92 11.71 -11.77
C GLU A 212 -15.61 12.51 -11.65
N TYR A 213 -15.29 13.00 -10.46
CA TYR A 213 -14.13 13.87 -10.26
C TYR A 213 -12.86 13.10 -9.93
N MET A 214 -12.96 12.01 -9.17
CA MET A 214 -11.79 11.22 -8.74
C MET A 214 -11.61 9.91 -9.52
N GLY A 215 -12.67 9.39 -10.13
CA GLY A 215 -12.68 8.12 -10.86
C GLY A 215 -12.96 6.88 -9.99
N PHE A 216 -13.31 7.04 -8.72
CA PHE A 216 -13.55 5.91 -7.82
C PHE A 216 -14.99 5.43 -7.91
N ASP A 217 -15.18 4.18 -8.34
CA ASP A 217 -16.47 3.50 -8.49
C ASP A 217 -16.58 2.33 -7.51
N TYR A 218 -17.66 2.31 -6.72
CA TYR A 218 -17.90 1.29 -5.68
C TYR A 218 -18.09 -0.11 -6.28
N ASP A 219 -18.71 -0.21 -7.46
CA ASP A 219 -18.98 -1.50 -8.11
C ASP A 219 -17.70 -2.23 -8.54
N PHE A 220 -16.58 -1.51 -8.62
CA PHE A 220 -15.28 -2.06 -8.99
C PHE A 220 -14.45 -2.53 -7.78
N LEU A 221 -15.01 -2.53 -6.57
CA LEU A 221 -14.31 -2.91 -5.34
C LEU A 221 -13.81 -4.37 -5.37
N VAL A 222 -14.62 -5.30 -5.90
CA VAL A 222 -14.27 -6.73 -5.96
C VAL A 222 -13.05 -6.99 -6.86
N PRO A 223 -12.98 -6.45 -8.11
CA PRO A 223 -11.75 -6.48 -8.90
C PRO A 223 -10.52 -5.94 -8.18
N VAL A 224 -10.67 -4.88 -7.39
CA VAL A 224 -9.56 -4.25 -6.64
C VAL A 224 -9.01 -5.19 -5.57
N VAL A 225 -9.86 -5.96 -4.90
CA VAL A 225 -9.44 -7.01 -3.95
C VAL A 225 -8.55 -8.03 -4.65
N PHE A 226 -9.00 -8.60 -5.77
CA PHE A 226 -8.21 -9.60 -6.50
C PHE A 226 -6.90 -9.04 -7.08
N ALA A 227 -6.90 -7.77 -7.51
CA ALA A 227 -5.69 -7.12 -8.03
C ALA A 227 -4.55 -7.08 -7.00
N HIS A 228 -4.84 -6.88 -5.71
CA HIS A 228 -3.82 -6.88 -4.66
C HIS A 228 -3.12 -8.24 -4.50
N VAL A 229 -3.90 -9.33 -4.57
CA VAL A 229 -3.34 -10.69 -4.54
C VAL A 229 -2.39 -10.89 -5.73
N GLY A 230 -2.78 -10.39 -6.91
CA GLY A 230 -1.93 -10.39 -8.10
C GLY A 230 -0.58 -9.68 -7.89
N TRP A 231 -0.60 -8.49 -7.27
CA TRP A 231 0.63 -7.74 -6.96
C TRP A 231 1.54 -8.43 -5.94
N VAL A 232 0.97 -9.00 -4.88
CA VAL A 232 1.73 -9.77 -3.88
C VAL A 232 2.40 -10.97 -4.55
N LEU A 233 1.66 -11.72 -5.36
CA LEU A 233 2.20 -12.86 -6.10
C LEU A 233 3.28 -12.44 -7.10
N LEU A 234 3.07 -11.35 -7.84
CA LEU A 234 4.05 -10.81 -8.79
C LEU A 234 5.38 -10.52 -8.09
N PHE A 235 5.37 -9.73 -7.03
CA PHE A 235 6.60 -9.38 -6.31
C PHE A 235 7.24 -10.61 -5.65
N PHE A 236 6.44 -11.52 -5.12
CA PHE A 236 6.94 -12.79 -4.61
C PHE A 236 7.66 -13.61 -5.68
N PHE A 237 7.07 -13.78 -6.86
CA PHE A 237 7.69 -14.54 -7.96
C PHE A 237 8.99 -13.89 -8.41
N VAL A 238 9.00 -12.56 -8.60
CA VAL A 238 10.22 -11.85 -9.01
C VAL A 238 11.30 -11.97 -7.93
N PHE A 239 10.94 -11.89 -6.66
CA PHE A 239 11.87 -12.12 -5.55
C PHE A 239 12.45 -13.55 -5.58
N ALA A 240 11.60 -14.57 -5.63
CA ALA A 240 12.01 -15.98 -5.63
C ALA A 240 12.90 -16.33 -6.84
N TYR A 241 12.56 -15.81 -8.02
CA TYR A 241 13.38 -15.97 -9.22
C TYR A 241 14.68 -15.14 -9.17
N GLY A 242 14.62 -13.94 -8.60
CA GLY A 242 15.78 -13.07 -8.39
C GLY A 242 16.85 -13.77 -7.57
N ILE A 243 16.51 -14.30 -6.40
CA ILE A 243 17.48 -15.00 -5.55
C ILE A 243 18.01 -16.31 -6.15
N LYS A 244 17.21 -16.96 -7.01
CA LYS A 244 17.57 -18.22 -7.67
C LYS A 244 18.60 -18.00 -8.77
N PHE A 245 18.35 -17.03 -9.65
CA PHE A 245 19.13 -16.81 -10.86
C PHE A 245 20.22 -15.74 -10.72
N LEU A 246 20.06 -14.77 -9.82
CA LEU A 246 21.04 -13.70 -9.63
C LEU A 246 21.98 -14.02 -8.47
N ASN A 247 23.29 -13.93 -8.75
CA ASN A 247 24.33 -14.03 -7.75
C ASN A 247 25.23 -12.80 -7.83
N PHE A 248 25.26 -12.02 -6.75
CA PHE A 248 26.05 -10.80 -6.65
C PHE A 248 27.31 -10.95 -5.79
N GLN A 249 27.67 -12.15 -5.35
CA GLN A 249 29.00 -12.40 -4.78
C GLN A 249 30.07 -12.19 -5.85
N ARG A 250 30.88 -11.13 -5.70
CA ARG A 250 32.19 -11.07 -6.35
C ARG A 250 33.13 -11.99 -5.57
N ARG A 251 33.76 -12.92 -6.30
CA ARG A 251 34.93 -13.67 -5.80
C ARG A 251 36.08 -12.72 -5.50
#